data_AF-G7VCQ6-F1
#
_entry.id   AF-G7VCQ6-F1
#
_cell.length_a   1.000
_cell.length_b   1.000
_cell.length_c   1.000
_cell.angle_alpha   90.00
_cell.angle_beta   90.00
_cell.angle_gamma   90.00
#
_symmetry.space_group_name_H-M   'P 1'
#
loop_
_entity.id
_entity.type
_entity.pdbx_description
1 polymer ?
#
loop_
_entity_poly.entity_id
_entity_poly.type
_entity_poly.pdbx_seq_one_letter_code
_entity_poly.pdbx_strand_id
1 'polypeptide(L)'
;MVGRPLWMVLYFVMYLVAHLGVFYGFAKSTVYVVMVIMLLGPLLYGKGLGRLASQVFFWAGAFAGGVVINAVGRIYRLVVPYAYDTLPTALPSPFDIPIYLLGYLILWHIHCVAKRWGGSVECPRWRLGSGDATPGLPTRRRLSL
;
A
#
# COMPACT_ATOMS: atom_id res chain seq x y z
N MET A 1 -4.72 4.11 -17.20
CA MET A 1 -5.34 4.34 -15.87
C MET A 1 -6.05 3.06 -15.41
N VAL A 2 -5.30 1.97 -15.24
CA VAL A 2 -5.81 0.67 -14.78
C VAL A 2 -5.22 0.49 -13.38
N GLY A 3 -5.97 0.85 -12.33
CA GLY A 3 -5.38 0.78 -10.99
C GLY A 3 -6.35 1.08 -9.85
N ARG A 4 -7.28 2.02 -9.98
CA ARG A 4 -8.23 2.31 -8.89
C ARG A 4 -9.41 1.33 -8.79
N PRO A 5 -10.13 0.98 -9.88
CA PRO A 5 -11.29 0.11 -9.75
C PRO A 5 -10.91 -1.34 -9.46
N LEU A 6 -9.78 -1.82 -10.01
CA LEU A 6 -9.33 -3.21 -9.80
C LEU A 6 -8.99 -3.50 -8.34
N TRP A 7 -8.37 -2.54 -7.64
CA TRP A 7 -8.01 -2.70 -6.23
C TRP A 7 -9.23 -2.66 -5.30
N MET A 8 -10.23 -1.84 -5.60
CA MET A 8 -11.51 -1.88 -4.87
C MET A 8 -12.24 -3.20 -5.07
N VAL A 9 -12.25 -3.73 -6.30
CA VAL A 9 -12.85 -5.04 -6.59
C VAL A 9 -12.09 -6.16 -5.87
N LEU A 10 -10.75 -6.14 -5.89
CA LEU A 10 -9.94 -7.11 -5.15
C LEU A 10 -10.19 -7.02 -3.64
N TYR A 11 -10.23 -5.81 -3.08
CA TYR A 11 -10.52 -5.61 -1.66
C TYR A 11 -11.91 -6.11 -1.28
N PHE A 12 -12.93 -5.80 -2.09
CA PHE A 12 -14.30 -6.22 -1.86
C PHE A 12 -14.47 -7.74 -1.98
N VAL A 13 -13.83 -8.36 -2.97
CA VAL A 13 -13.82 -9.82 -3.14
C VAL A 13 -13.13 -10.50 -1.95
N MET A 14 -12.01 -9.96 -1.49
CA MET A 14 -11.27 -10.49 -0.33
C MET A 14 -12.06 -10.35 0.97
N TYR A 15 -12.78 -9.24 1.14
CA TYR A 15 -13.70 -9.04 2.26
C TYR A 15 -14.88 -10.03 2.24
N LEU A 16 -15.52 -10.21 1.08
CA LEU A 16 -16.65 -11.13 0.91
C LEU A 16 -16.23 -12.58 1.18
N VAL A 17 -15.03 -12.95 0.71
CA VAL A 17 -14.40 -14.24 0.96
C VAL A 17 -14.08 -14.46 2.43
N ALA A 18 -13.57 -13.45 3.13
CA ALA A 18 -13.33 -13.54 4.57
C ALA A 18 -14.64 -13.69 5.37
N HIS A 19 -15.68 -12.92 5.01
CA HIS A 19 -16.99 -13.00 5.65
C HIS A 19 -17.64 -14.38 5.43
N LEU A 20 -17.70 -14.85 4.19
CA LEU A 20 -18.27 -16.17 3.86
C LEU A 20 -17.43 -17.32 4.45
N GLY A 21 -16.11 -17.18 4.52
CA GLY A 21 -15.22 -18.16 5.15
C GLY A 21 -15.52 -18.35 6.63
N VAL A 22 -15.77 -17.27 7.38
CA VAL A 22 -16.08 -17.30 8.81
C VAL A 22 -17.43 -17.98 9.10
N PHE A 23 -18.44 -17.78 8.25
CA PHE A 23 -19.79 -18.31 8.49
C PHE A 23 -20.08 -19.68 7.86
N TYR A 24 -19.35 -20.10 6.81
CA TYR A 24 -19.67 -21.33 6.05
C TYR A 24 -18.53 -22.37 5.97
N GLY A 25 -17.41 -22.20 6.69
CA GLY A 25 -16.39 -23.26 6.85
C GLY A 25 -15.47 -23.51 5.65
N PHE A 26 -15.58 -22.72 4.58
CA PHE A 26 -14.72 -22.76 3.38
C PHE A 26 -13.29 -22.20 3.61
N ALA A 27 -12.98 -21.78 4.85
CA ALA A 27 -11.99 -20.75 5.16
C ALA A 27 -10.52 -21.12 5.01
N LYS A 28 -10.11 -22.37 5.28
CA LYS A 28 -8.66 -22.67 5.39
C LYS A 28 -7.95 -22.51 4.05
N SER A 29 -8.48 -23.11 2.99
CA SER A 29 -7.86 -23.05 1.66
C SER A 29 -7.79 -21.62 1.13
N THR A 30 -8.84 -20.82 1.32
CA THR A 30 -8.82 -19.44 0.85
C THR A 30 -7.88 -18.56 1.66
N VAL A 31 -7.82 -18.73 2.99
CA VAL A 31 -6.80 -18.07 3.82
C VAL A 31 -5.40 -18.47 3.35
N TYR A 32 -5.15 -19.74 3.04
CA TYR A 32 -3.86 -20.16 2.50
C TYR A 32 -3.56 -19.54 1.13
N VAL A 33 -4.53 -19.46 0.22
CA VAL A 33 -4.37 -18.79 -1.07
C VAL A 33 -4.04 -17.32 -0.88
N VAL A 34 -4.76 -16.62 0.01
CA VAL A 34 -4.48 -15.22 0.35
C VAL A 34 -3.08 -15.06 0.95
N MET A 35 -2.70 -15.91 1.90
CA MET A 35 -1.36 -15.90 2.49
C MET A 35 -0.29 -16.14 1.42
N VAL A 36 -0.49 -17.09 0.51
CA VAL A 36 0.44 -17.37 -0.59
C VAL A 36 0.56 -16.19 -1.54
N ILE A 37 -0.56 -15.55 -1.90
CA ILE A 37 -0.55 -14.33 -2.73
C ILE A 37 0.17 -13.20 -2.00
N MET A 38 -0.04 -13.03 -0.70
CA MET A 38 0.62 -11.99 0.08
C MET A 38 2.13 -12.27 0.25
N LEU A 39 2.50 -13.55 0.38
CA LEU A 39 3.88 -14.02 0.51
C LEU A 39 4.65 -13.97 -0.81
N LEU A 40 4.03 -14.29 -1.95
CA LEU A 40 4.75 -14.46 -3.22
C LEU A 40 4.37 -13.41 -4.28
N GLY A 41 3.26 -12.69 -4.08
CA GLY A 41 2.82 -11.62 -4.96
C GLY A 41 3.89 -10.58 -5.27
N PRO A 42 4.74 -10.15 -4.31
CA PRO A 42 5.79 -9.18 -4.60
C PRO A 42 6.86 -9.70 -5.58
N LEU A 43 7.08 -11.02 -5.67
CA LEU A 43 8.00 -11.64 -6.63
C LEU A 43 7.55 -11.49 -8.08
N LEU A 44 6.28 -11.13 -8.32
CA LEU A 44 5.76 -10.83 -9.65
C LEU A 44 6.24 -9.47 -10.16
N TYR A 45 6.75 -8.60 -9.28
CA TYR A 45 7.14 -7.24 -9.62
C TYR A 45 8.66 -7.09 -9.88
N GLY A 46 9.15 -7.71 -10.94
CA GLY A 46 10.55 -7.53 -11.39
C GLY A 46 11.08 -8.69 -12.25
N LYS A 47 12.34 -8.59 -12.67
CA LYS A 47 13.09 -9.67 -13.34
C LYS A 47 14.44 -9.90 -12.65
N GLY A 48 14.90 -11.15 -12.60
CA GLY A 48 16.17 -11.52 -11.94
C GLY A 48 16.25 -11.04 -10.48
N LEU A 49 17.33 -10.30 -10.16
CA LEU A 49 17.56 -9.70 -8.84
C LEU A 49 16.45 -8.73 -8.40
N GLY A 50 15.73 -8.11 -9.34
CA GLY A 50 14.63 -7.21 -9.05
C GLY A 50 13.43 -7.89 -8.38
N ARG A 51 13.25 -9.21 -8.57
CA ARG A 51 12.19 -9.99 -7.90
C ARG A 51 12.48 -10.11 -6.40
N LEU A 52 13.72 -10.42 -6.05
CA LEU A 52 14.17 -10.52 -4.66
C LEU A 52 14.15 -9.15 -3.97
N ALA A 53 14.61 -8.10 -4.67
CA ALA A 53 14.52 -6.74 -4.16
C ALA A 53 13.06 -6.35 -3.89
N SER A 54 12.15 -6.59 -4.83
CA SER A 54 10.71 -6.33 -4.67
C SER A 54 10.13 -7.04 -3.44
N GLN A 55 10.48 -8.32 -3.27
CA GLN A 55 10.08 -9.10 -2.09
C GLN A 55 10.59 -8.49 -0.78
N VAL A 56 11.89 -8.19 -0.70
CA VAL A 56 12.50 -7.63 0.52
C VAL A 56 11.89 -6.27 0.85
N PHE A 57 11.78 -5.37 -0.13
CA PHE A 57 11.21 -4.04 0.10
C PHE A 57 9.70 -4.07 0.37
N PHE A 58 8.97 -5.06 -0.15
CA PHE A 58 7.56 -5.27 0.22
C PHE A 58 7.43 -5.61 1.71
N TRP A 59 8.18 -6.60 2.17
CA TRP A 59 8.12 -7.02 3.58
C TRP A 59 8.64 -5.96 4.53
N ALA A 60 9.70 -5.25 4.15
CA ALA A 60 10.18 -4.08 4.89
C ALA A 60 9.09 -3.00 4.98
N GLY A 61 8.40 -2.73 3.87
CA GLY A 61 7.28 -1.80 3.82
C GLY A 61 6.08 -2.24 4.66
N ALA A 62 5.72 -3.52 4.61
CA ALA A 62 4.64 -4.10 5.40
C ALA A 62 4.93 -4.07 6.90
N PHE A 63 6.17 -4.37 7.30
CA PHE A 63 6.60 -4.27 8.69
C PHE A 63 6.56 -2.83 9.19
N ALA A 64 7.16 -1.90 8.44
CA ALA A 64 7.15 -0.48 8.78
C ALA A 64 5.70 0.09 8.84
N GLY A 65 4.87 -0.24 7.86
CA GLY A 65 3.46 0.12 7.82
C GLY A 65 2.69 -0.44 9.02
N GLY A 66 2.93 -1.70 9.39
CA GLY A 66 2.32 -2.34 10.56
C GLY A 66 2.72 -1.68 11.88
N VAL A 67 4.01 -1.33 12.04
CA VAL A 67 4.49 -0.57 13.21
C VAL A 67 3.80 0.79 13.29
N VAL A 68 3.70 1.52 12.18
CA VAL A 68 3.04 2.83 12.16
C VAL A 68 1.54 2.71 12.41
N ILE A 69 0.85 1.74 11.81
CA ILE A 69 -0.57 1.48 12.08
C ILE A 69 -0.80 1.20 13.56
N ASN A 70 0.07 0.41 14.20
CA ASN A 70 -0.09 0.07 15.62
C ASN A 70 0.21 1.27 16.53
N ALA A 71 1.30 1.99 16.27
CA ALA A 71 1.68 3.18 17.04
C ALA A 71 0.67 4.32 16.89
N VAL A 72 0.35 4.69 15.65
CA VAL A 72 -0.61 5.76 15.34
C VAL A 72 -2.02 5.33 15.71
N GLY A 73 -2.40 4.07 15.47
CA GLY A 73 -3.71 3.55 15.86
C GLY A 73 -3.94 3.57 17.37
N ARG A 74 -2.91 3.28 18.17
CA ARG A 74 -3.00 3.46 19.63
C ARG A 74 -3.25 4.91 20.01
N ILE A 75 -2.51 5.86 19.44
CA ILE A 75 -2.68 7.29 19.72
C ILE A 75 -4.05 7.77 19.25
N TYR A 76 -4.45 7.41 18.03
CA TYR A 76 -5.72 7.81 17.43
C TYR A 76 -6.93 7.38 18.25
N ARG A 77 -6.91 6.14 18.75
CA ARG A 77 -8.00 5.58 19.58
C ARG A 77 -8.05 6.20 20.99
N LEU A 78 -6.95 6.78 21.47
CA LEU A 78 -6.95 7.58 22.71
C LEU A 78 -7.54 8.98 22.49
N VAL A 79 -7.37 9.55 21.30
CA VAL A 79 -7.84 10.90 20.96
C VAL A 79 -9.32 10.91 20.58
N VAL A 80 -9.84 9.80 20.02
CA VAL A 80 -11.25 9.67 19.59
C VAL A 80 -11.97 8.59 20.40
N PRO A 81 -12.12 8.74 21.74
CA PRO A 81 -12.68 7.69 22.59
C PRO A 81 -14.16 7.42 22.29
N TYR A 82 -14.93 8.43 21.87
CA TYR A 82 -16.37 8.28 21.58
C TYR A 82 -16.69 7.41 20.35
N ALA A 83 -15.70 7.13 19.49
CA ALA A 83 -15.87 6.26 18.33
C ALA A 83 -15.50 4.78 18.61
N TYR A 84 -14.92 4.50 19.78
CA TYR A 84 -14.45 3.17 20.15
C TYR A 84 -14.92 2.85 21.58
N ASP A 85 -16.01 2.07 21.69
CA ASP A 85 -16.65 1.74 22.98
C ASP A 85 -15.75 0.98 23.97
N THR A 86 -14.63 0.41 23.50
CA THR A 86 -13.66 -0.31 24.33
C THR A 86 -12.23 0.02 23.93
N LEU A 87 -11.33 0.20 24.91
CA LEU A 87 -9.89 0.29 24.65
C LEU A 87 -9.43 -0.99 23.93
N PRO A 88 -8.74 -0.89 22.79
CA PRO A 88 -9.03 -1.75 21.65
C PRO A 88 -8.29 -3.08 21.70
N THR A 89 -9.03 -4.16 21.94
CA THR A 89 -8.68 -5.51 21.48
C THR A 89 -8.78 -5.55 19.96
N ALA A 90 -7.70 -5.17 19.27
CA ALA A 90 -7.22 -5.59 17.94
C ALA A 90 -8.20 -5.76 16.74
N LEU A 91 -9.50 -5.51 16.87
CA LEU A 91 -10.48 -5.72 15.82
C LEU A 91 -10.45 -4.53 14.87
N PRO A 92 -10.31 -4.77 13.55
CA PRO A 92 -10.32 -3.71 12.55
C PRO A 92 -11.67 -3.00 12.55
N SER A 93 -11.67 -1.68 12.75
CA SER A 93 -12.87 -0.84 12.68
C SER A 93 -12.90 -0.06 11.37
N PRO A 94 -14.08 0.27 10.80
CA PRO A 94 -14.19 1.21 9.69
C PRO A 94 -13.54 2.58 9.98
N PHE A 95 -13.48 3.00 11.25
CA PHE A 95 -12.81 4.24 11.64
C PHE A 95 -11.29 4.18 11.51
N ASP A 96 -10.70 2.99 11.37
CA ASP A 96 -9.26 2.81 11.17
C ASP A 96 -8.82 2.99 9.70
N ILE A 97 -9.75 3.25 8.76
CA ILE A 97 -9.45 3.46 7.33
C ILE A 97 -8.30 4.47 7.10
N PRO A 98 -8.27 5.66 7.75
CA PRO A 98 -7.17 6.61 7.57
C PRO A 98 -5.82 6.06 8.03
N ILE A 99 -5.81 5.26 9.09
CA ILE A 99 -4.59 4.64 9.64
C ILE A 99 -4.10 3.56 8.69
N TYR A 100 -4.99 2.72 8.15
CA TYR A 100 -4.63 1.73 7.13
C TYR A 100 -4.14 2.38 5.84
N LEU A 101 -4.74 3.50 5.43
CA LEU A 101 -4.26 4.28 4.29
C LEU A 101 -2.83 4.79 4.53
N LEU A 102 -2.54 5.27 5.74
CA LEU A 102 -1.20 5.71 6.12
C LEU A 102 -0.18 4.55 6.05
N GLY A 103 -0.52 3.39 6.62
CA GLY A 103 0.34 2.20 6.54
C GLY A 103 0.56 1.75 5.10
N TYR A 104 -0.46 1.81 4.25
CA TYR A 104 -0.36 1.54 2.82
C TYR A 104 0.57 2.52 2.10
N LEU A 105 0.49 3.82 2.39
CA LEU A 105 1.37 4.83 1.80
C LEU A 105 2.85 4.60 2.15
N ILE A 106 3.12 4.18 3.38
CA ILE A 106 4.47 3.82 3.85
C ILE A 106 4.96 2.56 3.14
N LEU A 107 4.14 1.51 3.10
CA LEU A 107 4.43 0.27 2.38
C LEU A 107 4.78 0.59 0.92
N TRP A 108 3.94 1.37 0.24
CA TRP A 108 4.13 1.71 -1.16
C TRP A 108 5.42 2.51 -1.40
N HIS A 109 5.75 3.48 -0.54
CA HIS A 109 6.99 4.25 -0.64
C HIS A 109 8.24 3.37 -0.50
N ILE A 110 8.25 2.48 0.48
CA ILE A 110 9.39 1.58 0.71
C ILE A 110 9.47 0.56 -0.42
N HIS A 111 8.34 -0.01 -0.83
CA HIS A 111 8.29 -1.00 -1.91
C HIS A 111 8.78 -0.44 -3.25
N CYS A 112 8.51 0.84 -3.53
CA CYS A 112 8.95 1.46 -4.77
C CYS A 112 10.48 1.66 -4.86
N VAL A 113 11.21 1.59 -3.73
CA VAL A 113 12.69 1.56 -3.72
C VAL A 113 13.23 0.34 -4.49
N ALA A 114 12.45 -0.74 -4.57
CA ALA A 114 12.79 -1.91 -5.39
C ALA A 114 13.04 -1.57 -6.87
N LYS A 115 12.46 -0.48 -7.38
CA LYS A 115 12.68 -0.01 -8.76
C LYS A 115 14.16 0.24 -9.07
N ARG A 116 14.94 0.72 -8.09
CA ARG A 116 16.39 0.97 -8.23
C ARG A 116 17.19 -0.32 -8.49
N TRP A 117 16.60 -1.46 -8.15
CA TRP A 117 17.21 -2.79 -8.23
C TRP A 117 16.57 -3.65 -9.34
N GLY A 118 15.83 -3.04 -10.26
CA GLY A 118 15.15 -3.74 -11.36
C GLY A 118 13.74 -4.26 -11.05
N GLY A 119 13.13 -3.80 -9.94
CA GLY A 119 11.70 -3.99 -9.67
C GLY A 119 10.83 -3.19 -10.63
N SER A 120 9.61 -3.66 -10.89
CA SER A 120 8.67 -3.01 -11.82
C SER A 120 7.71 -2.01 -11.17
N VAL A 121 7.80 -1.81 -9.85
CA VAL A 121 6.91 -0.93 -9.09
C VAL A 121 7.24 0.53 -9.33
N GLU A 122 6.25 1.32 -9.75
CA GLU A 122 6.44 2.75 -9.96
C GLU A 122 6.26 3.56 -8.67
N CYS A 123 7.23 4.41 -8.36
CA CYS A 123 7.08 5.37 -7.27
C CYS A 123 6.02 6.42 -7.64
N PRO A 124 5.11 6.76 -6.72
CA PRO A 124 4.16 7.83 -6.93
C PRO A 124 4.96 9.13 -7.03
N ARG A 125 4.89 9.77 -8.21
CA ARG A 125 5.40 11.13 -8.37
C ARG A 125 4.39 12.08 -7.76
N TRP A 126 4.47 12.26 -6.44
CA TRP A 126 3.90 13.45 -5.83
C TRP A 126 4.75 14.61 -6.29
N ARG A 127 4.43 15.19 -7.46
CA ARG A 127 4.74 16.59 -7.68
C ARG A 127 3.98 17.32 -6.58
N LEU A 128 4.63 17.52 -5.44
CA LEU A 128 4.44 18.74 -4.69
C LEU A 128 4.49 19.82 -5.77
N GLY A 129 3.38 20.53 -5.95
CA GLY A 129 3.42 21.77 -6.70
C GLY A 129 4.39 22.69 -5.98
N SER A 130 5.68 22.55 -6.27
CA SER A 130 6.57 23.70 -6.29
C SER A 130 5.87 24.66 -7.25
N GLY A 131 5.40 25.76 -6.69
CA GLY A 131 4.72 26.82 -7.42
C GLY A 131 5.65 27.49 -8.40
N ASP A 132 6.07 26.78 -9.44
CA ASP A 132 6.72 27.34 -10.61
C ASP A 132 5.65 27.62 -11.66
N ALA A 133 4.72 28.51 -11.27
CA ALA A 133 4.13 29.44 -12.21
C ALA A 133 5.16 30.53 -12.53
N THR A 134 6.28 30.16 -13.13
CA THR A 134 7.09 31.09 -13.93
C THR A 134 6.67 30.92 -15.38
N PRO A 135 5.75 31.76 -15.90
CA PRO A 135 5.55 31.84 -17.33
C PRO A 135 6.79 32.50 -17.93
N GLY A 136 7.49 31.77 -18.80
CA GLY A 136 8.47 32.35 -19.70
C GLY A 136 9.92 31.97 -19.40
N LEU A 137 10.45 31.11 -20.26
CA LEU A 137 11.69 31.40 -20.98
C LEU A 137 11.67 30.51 -22.24
N PRO A 138 11.56 31.08 -23.45
CA PRO A 138 11.60 30.30 -24.68
C PRO A 138 12.98 29.67 -24.82
N THR A 139 13.00 28.34 -24.94
CA THR A 139 14.19 27.55 -25.25
C THR A 139 14.80 28.09 -26.54
N ARG A 140 15.98 28.70 -26.43
CA ARG A 140 16.82 29.14 -27.56
C ARG A 140 16.86 28.06 -28.64
N ARG A 141 16.31 28.36 -29.83
CA ARG A 141 16.64 27.63 -31.07
C ARG A 141 18.16 27.68 -31.24
N ARG A 142 18.81 26.51 -31.31
CA ARG A 142 20.12 26.41 -31.95
C ARG A 142 19.91 26.75 -33.43
N LEU A 143 20.46 27.89 -33.86
CA LEU A 143 20.79 28.12 -35.26
C LEU A 143 22.05 27.31 -35.55
N SER A 144 21.92 26.25 -36.33
CA SER A 144 23.04 25.68 -37.08
C SER A 144 23.10 26.41 -38.42
N LEU A 145 24.15 27.22 -38.58
CA LEU A 145 24.72 27.58 -39.88
C LEU A 145 25.43 26.36 -40.47
#